data_AF-A0A7J7PDU5-F1
#
_entry.id   AF-A0A7J7PDU5-F1
#
_cell.length_a   1.000
_cell.length_b   1.000
_cell.length_c   1.000
_cell.angle_alpha   90.00
_cell.angle_beta   90.00
_cell.angle_gamma   90.00
#
_symmetry.space_group_name_H-M   'P 1'
#
loop_
_entity.id
_entity.type
_entity.pdbx_description
1 polymer ?
#
loop_
_entity_poly.entity_id
_entity_poly.type
_entity_poly.pdbx_seq_one_letter_code
_entity_poly.pdbx_strand_id
1 'polypeptide(L)'
;MAGAQPAATVEEFFADCPCSSSSVVDLITAFFQRHSGADASSSSSSSSSSYSLQEPAAERVAGILRKVQEVQQSHKLLTIPFTTIFEYLQYLQAIGHAAAPFGQQVVFYLAAAVSDFYVPWSQLVPKMLQSLRHEWAPRCMVVSFKLETDESILVQKAAGALDKYHVHAVVANLLHTRKDRVLVIQRPGEGTAAGAAGGSGAAAGSSSSSGVEVLEVLRPLQEPHIEKQLVERIVALHACFQQQKQGQ
;
A
#
# COMPACT_ATOMS: atom_id res chain seq x y z
N MET A 1 -15.82 -5.66 6.31
CA MET A 1 -15.06 -6.70 5.55
C MET A 1 -14.19 -6.16 4.40
N ALA A 2 -14.10 -4.84 4.18
CA ALA A 2 -13.27 -4.26 3.11
C ALA A 2 -11.75 -4.20 3.44
N GLY A 3 -11.35 -4.34 4.71
CA GLY A 3 -9.96 -4.17 5.16
C GLY A 3 -9.04 -5.40 5.10
N ALA A 4 -9.49 -6.54 4.55
CA ALA A 4 -8.71 -7.78 4.56
C ALA A 4 -7.46 -7.74 3.66
N GLN A 5 -7.52 -7.08 2.49
CA GLN A 5 -6.37 -7.02 1.58
C GLN A 5 -5.26 -6.07 2.04
N PRO A 6 -5.55 -4.87 2.59
CA PRO A 6 -4.51 -4.02 3.15
C PRO A 6 -3.73 -4.71 4.27
N ALA A 7 -4.41 -5.42 5.19
CA ALA A 7 -3.75 -6.12 6.29
C ALA A 7 -2.80 -7.23 5.81
N ALA A 8 -3.26 -8.07 4.87
CA ALA A 8 -2.42 -9.12 4.29
C ALA A 8 -1.25 -8.55 3.46
N THR A 9 -1.44 -7.43 2.76
CA THR A 9 -0.34 -6.75 2.03
C THR A 9 0.72 -6.26 3.02
N VAL A 10 0.31 -5.67 4.14
CA VAL A 10 1.23 -5.15 5.16
C VAL A 10 2.08 -6.29 5.75
N GLU A 11 1.47 -7.44 6.05
CA GLU A 11 2.20 -8.61 6.56
C GLU A 11 3.27 -9.12 5.58
N GLU A 12 2.94 -9.22 4.29
CA GLU A 12 3.88 -9.66 3.24
C GLU A 12 4.99 -8.62 2.99
N PHE A 13 4.67 -7.33 3.04
CA PHE A 13 5.67 -6.25 2.89
C PHE A 13 6.75 -6.32 3.98
N PHE A 14 6.41 -6.75 5.20
CA PHE A 14 7.39 -6.94 6.26
C PHE A 14 8.16 -8.27 6.18
N ALA A 15 7.64 -9.27 5.48
CA ALA A 15 8.33 -10.55 5.30
C ALA A 15 9.50 -10.42 4.30
N ASP A 16 9.34 -9.61 3.25
CA ASP A 16 10.27 -9.57 2.11
C ASP A 16 11.20 -8.34 2.06
N CYS A 17 11.07 -7.34 2.94
CA CYS A 17 11.95 -6.16 2.92
C CYS A 17 13.17 -6.30 3.86
N PRO A 18 14.42 -6.43 3.34
CA PRO A 18 15.65 -6.45 4.14
C PRO A 18 16.10 -5.08 4.67
N CYS A 19 15.37 -3.99 4.40
CA CYS A 19 15.79 -2.65 4.79
C CYS A 19 14.60 -1.71 5.03
N SER A 20 13.95 -1.81 6.19
CA SER A 20 13.22 -0.68 6.77
C SER A 20 14.14 0.05 7.74
N SER A 21 14.73 1.15 7.31
CA SER A 21 15.48 2.04 8.21
C SER A 21 14.51 2.56 9.28
N SER A 22 14.77 2.28 10.55
CA SER A 22 13.94 2.71 11.70
C SER A 22 13.62 4.22 11.68
N SER A 23 14.49 5.01 11.05
CA SER A 23 14.41 6.47 10.97
C SER A 23 13.08 7.04 10.45
N VAL A 24 12.37 6.39 9.52
CA VAL A 24 11.11 6.96 8.98
C VAL A 24 9.97 6.75 9.97
N VAL A 25 9.86 5.54 10.51
CA VAL A 25 8.85 5.16 11.48
C VAL A 25 9.04 5.96 12.77
N ASP A 26 10.29 6.10 13.23
CA ASP A 26 10.63 6.89 14.42
C ASP A 26 10.29 8.37 14.23
N LEU A 27 10.56 8.94 13.05
CA LEU A 27 10.27 10.36 12.75
C LEU A 27 8.78 10.63 12.64
N ILE A 28 8.02 9.73 12.00
CA ILE A 28 6.56 9.83 11.96
C ILE A 28 5.97 9.65 13.36
N THR A 29 6.47 8.69 14.14
CA THR A 29 6.05 8.47 15.53
C THR A 29 6.30 9.72 16.37
N ALA A 30 7.49 10.32 16.29
CA ALA A 30 7.83 11.56 16.98
C ALA A 30 6.96 12.75 16.52
N PHE A 31 6.66 12.85 15.22
CA PHE A 31 5.74 13.87 14.69
C PHE A 31 4.34 13.73 15.29
N PHE A 32 3.80 12.50 15.29
CA PHE A 32 2.47 12.23 15.87
C PHE A 32 2.44 12.42 17.38
N GLN A 33 3.48 12.03 18.12
CA GLN A 33 3.59 12.28 19.56
C GLN A 33 3.68 13.78 19.90
N ARG A 34 4.27 14.59 19.00
CA ARG A 34 4.39 16.04 19.20
C ARG A 34 3.11 16.81 18.91
N HIS A 35 2.25 16.29 18.03
CA HIS A 35 1.04 16.99 17.56
C HIS A 35 -0.27 16.37 18.06
N SER A 36 -0.23 15.11 18.48
CA SER A 36 -1.29 14.47 19.26
C SER A 36 -0.84 14.61 20.70
N GLY A 37 -1.50 15.41 21.54
CA GLY A 37 -1.21 15.52 22.98
C GLY A 37 -1.49 14.23 23.77
N ALA A 38 -1.28 13.06 23.16
CA ALA A 38 -1.49 11.76 23.71
C ALA A 38 -0.16 11.28 24.33
N ASP A 39 -0.05 11.46 25.64
CA ASP A 39 0.91 10.70 26.44
C ASP A 39 0.69 9.21 26.17
N ALA A 40 1.68 8.56 25.56
CA ALA A 40 1.75 7.12 25.41
C ALA A 40 2.08 6.47 26.77
N SER A 41 1.19 6.63 27.74
CA SER A 41 1.23 5.95 29.03
C SER A 41 -0.18 5.51 29.42
N SER A 42 -0.78 4.63 28.63
CA SER A 42 -1.88 3.78 29.11
C SER A 42 -1.28 2.50 29.67
N SER A 43 -0.96 2.50 30.95
CA SER A 43 -0.71 1.29 31.73
C SER A 43 -1.98 0.44 31.75
N SER A 44 -2.05 -0.58 30.89
CA SER A 44 -3.10 -1.60 30.96
C SER A 44 -2.75 -2.56 32.08
N SER A 45 -3.56 -2.55 33.14
CA SER A 45 -3.55 -3.55 34.22
C SER A 45 -3.80 -4.95 33.65
N SER A 46 -2.79 -5.82 33.74
CA SER A 46 -2.84 -7.19 33.25
C SER A 46 -3.75 -8.07 34.12
N SER A 47 -4.96 -8.35 33.62
CA SER A 47 -5.78 -9.46 34.10
C SER A 47 -5.29 -10.74 33.40
N SER A 48 -4.43 -11.51 34.06
CA SER A 48 -3.90 -12.78 33.53
C SER A 48 -4.99 -13.86 33.48
N SER A 49 -5.74 -13.92 32.39
CA SER A 49 -6.59 -15.06 32.08
C SER A 49 -5.78 -16.07 31.25
N SER A 50 -5.46 -17.22 31.84
CA SER A 50 -4.78 -18.32 31.15
C SER A 50 -5.78 -19.05 30.26
N TYR A 51 -5.64 -18.93 28.95
CA TYR A 51 -6.43 -19.69 27.97
C TYR A 51 -5.55 -20.78 27.35
N SER A 52 -6.00 -22.03 27.41
CA SER A 52 -5.37 -23.14 26.70
C SER A 52 -5.91 -23.24 25.28
N LEU A 53 -5.03 -23.13 24.28
CA LEU A 53 -5.37 -23.33 22.87
C LEU A 53 -5.12 -24.79 22.47
N GLN A 54 -5.92 -25.31 21.53
CA GLN A 54 -5.64 -26.62 20.92
C GLN A 54 -4.36 -26.56 20.07
N GLU A 55 -3.50 -27.56 20.19
CA GLU A 55 -2.16 -27.68 19.56
C GLU A 55 -2.04 -27.14 18.10
N PRO A 56 -2.89 -27.51 17.11
CA PRO A 56 -2.73 -27.01 15.74
C PRO A 56 -3.12 -25.53 15.54
N ALA A 57 -3.90 -24.96 16.47
CA ALA A 57 -4.15 -23.53 16.51
C ALA A 57 -3.07 -22.80 17.32
N ALA A 58 -2.53 -23.45 18.36
CA ALA A 58 -1.48 -22.91 19.21
C ALA A 58 -0.19 -22.62 18.43
N GLU A 59 0.26 -23.53 17.56
CA GLU A 59 1.46 -23.29 16.74
C GLU A 59 1.29 -22.11 15.77
N ARG A 60 0.13 -22.02 15.11
CA ARG A 60 -0.17 -20.89 14.20
C ARG A 60 -0.23 -19.56 14.95
N VAL A 61 -0.90 -19.53 16.09
CA VAL A 61 -1.01 -18.34 16.95
C VAL A 61 0.37 -17.96 17.51
N ALA A 62 1.17 -18.92 17.96
CA ALA A 62 2.52 -18.67 18.44
C ALA A 62 3.43 -18.11 17.33
N GLY A 63 3.31 -18.61 16.10
CA GLY A 63 4.00 -18.08 14.93
C GLY A 63 3.62 -16.62 14.64
N ILE A 64 2.32 -16.29 14.68
CA ILE A 64 1.83 -14.91 14.50
C ILE A 64 2.34 -14.02 15.63
N LEU A 65 2.27 -14.46 16.89
CA LEU A 65 2.72 -13.68 18.05
C LEU A 65 4.23 -13.38 18.01
N ARG A 66 5.06 -14.34 17.58
CA ARG A 66 6.49 -14.09 17.36
C ARG A 66 6.72 -13.01 16.32
N LYS A 67 6.06 -13.10 15.15
CA LYS A 67 6.17 -12.08 14.10
C LYS A 67 5.74 -10.70 14.59
N VAL A 68 4.62 -10.62 15.32
CA VAL A 68 4.14 -9.36 15.91
C VAL A 68 5.17 -8.80 16.90
N GLN A 69 5.74 -9.65 17.76
CA GLN A 69 6.74 -9.24 18.74
C GLN A 69 8.04 -8.75 18.08
N GLU A 70 8.50 -9.44 17.03
CA GLU A 70 9.68 -9.03 16.25
C GLU A 70 9.47 -7.67 15.58
N VAL A 71 8.30 -7.47 14.96
CA VAL A 71 7.92 -6.20 14.32
C VAL A 71 7.84 -5.05 15.34
N GLN A 72 7.32 -5.33 16.55
CA GLN A 72 7.26 -4.35 17.65
C GLN A 72 8.65 -3.98 18.17
N GLN A 73 9.54 -4.95 18.36
CA GLN A 73 10.91 -4.70 18.84
C GLN A 73 11.78 -3.98 17.82
N SER A 74 11.51 -4.18 16.53
CA SER A 74 12.32 -3.61 15.45
C SER A 74 11.82 -2.25 14.94
N HIS A 75 10.80 -1.65 15.58
CA HIS A 75 10.22 -0.36 15.18
C HIS A 75 9.86 -0.30 13.67
N LYS A 76 9.43 -1.43 13.10
CA LYS A 76 9.16 -1.55 11.65
C LYS A 76 7.74 -1.11 11.28
N LEU A 77 6.79 -1.22 12.22
CA LEU A 77 5.38 -0.93 11.99
C LEU A 77 4.87 0.11 12.98
N LEU A 78 4.22 1.14 12.44
CA LEU A 78 3.43 2.11 13.20
C LEU A 78 1.97 2.02 12.76
N THR A 79 1.09 1.78 13.71
CA THR A 79 -0.36 1.72 13.47
C THR A 79 -1.03 2.98 13.98
N ILE A 80 -1.71 3.71 13.09
CA ILE A 80 -2.46 4.92 13.43
C ILE A 80 -3.95 4.65 13.19
N PRO A 81 -4.76 4.51 14.24
CA PRO A 81 -6.19 4.26 14.08
C PRO A 81 -6.91 5.54 13.59
N PHE A 82 -7.85 5.37 12.67
CA PHE A 82 -8.77 6.41 12.23
C PHE A 82 -10.17 5.83 12.10
N THR A 83 -11.18 6.66 12.34
CA THR A 83 -12.60 6.27 12.21
C THR A 83 -13.30 7.13 11.18
N THR A 84 -13.01 8.43 11.17
CA THR A 84 -13.65 9.38 10.26
C THR A 84 -12.80 9.63 9.03
N ILE A 85 -13.45 10.05 7.94
CA ILE A 85 -12.71 10.53 6.77
C ILE A 85 -11.83 11.72 7.13
N PHE A 86 -12.30 12.65 7.97
CA PHE A 86 -11.53 13.83 8.36
C PHE A 86 -10.18 13.46 9.02
N GLU A 87 -10.20 12.53 9.98
CA GLU A 87 -8.97 11.99 10.60
C GLU A 87 -8.04 11.38 9.54
N TYR A 88 -8.59 10.54 8.66
CA TYR A 88 -7.82 9.95 7.57
C TYR A 88 -7.14 11.03 6.69
N LEU A 89 -7.86 12.10 6.33
CA LEU A 89 -7.31 13.18 5.51
C LEU A 89 -6.18 13.92 6.23
N GLN A 90 -6.38 14.25 7.52
CA GLN A 90 -5.36 14.93 8.33
C GLN A 90 -4.11 14.08 8.50
N TYR A 91 -4.27 12.78 8.77
CA TYR A 91 -3.15 11.85 8.94
C TYR A 91 -2.40 11.67 7.62
N LEU A 92 -3.11 11.52 6.50
CA LEU A 92 -2.47 11.40 5.19
C LEU A 92 -1.65 12.65 4.85
N GLN A 93 -2.17 13.85 5.15
CA GLN A 93 -1.44 15.10 4.94
C GLN A 93 -0.19 15.20 5.83
N ALA A 94 -0.32 14.89 7.12
CA ALA A 94 0.78 14.87 8.07
C ALA A 94 1.90 13.90 7.65
N ILE A 95 1.53 12.67 7.31
CA ILE A 95 2.45 11.63 6.85
C ILE A 95 3.08 12.04 5.51
N GLY A 96 2.31 12.64 4.61
CA GLY A 96 2.79 13.23 3.36
C GLY A 96 3.98 14.15 3.59
N HIS A 97 3.80 15.17 4.43
CA HIS A 97 4.85 16.13 4.76
C HIS A 97 6.04 15.49 5.50
N ALA A 98 5.79 14.58 6.43
CA ALA A 98 6.85 13.86 7.14
C ALA A 98 7.67 12.94 6.21
N ALA A 99 7.05 12.39 5.17
CA ALA A 99 7.69 11.51 4.19
C ALA A 99 8.45 12.26 3.09
N ALA A 100 8.13 13.53 2.84
CA ALA A 100 8.70 14.33 1.76
C ALA A 100 10.25 14.37 1.69
N PRO A 101 10.99 14.42 2.83
CA PRO A 101 12.45 14.39 2.82
C PRO A 101 13.03 13.08 2.27
N PHE A 102 12.36 11.95 2.51
CA PHE A 102 12.79 10.61 2.08
C PHE A 102 12.55 10.36 0.58
N GLY A 103 11.58 11.07 -0.02
CA GLY A 103 11.36 11.10 -1.46
C GLY A 103 11.18 9.71 -2.06
N GLN A 104 12.01 9.36 -3.06
CA GLN A 104 11.86 8.13 -3.83
C GLN A 104 12.02 6.84 -3.01
N GLN A 105 12.50 6.94 -1.78
CA GLN A 105 12.59 5.80 -0.87
C GLN A 105 11.23 5.42 -0.27
N VAL A 106 10.20 6.27 -0.38
CA VAL A 106 8.88 6.04 0.22
C VAL A 106 7.85 5.69 -0.86
N VAL A 107 7.04 4.67 -0.54
CA VAL A 107 5.84 4.31 -1.29
C VAL A 107 4.60 4.62 -0.45
N PHE A 108 3.67 5.39 -1.03
CA PHE A 108 2.31 5.50 -0.53
C PHE A 108 1.45 4.43 -1.20
N TYR A 109 1.05 3.42 -0.43
CA TYR A 109 0.15 2.35 -0.88
C TYR A 109 -1.28 2.62 -0.36
N LEU A 110 -2.10 3.27 -1.18
CA LEU A 110 -3.39 3.82 -0.78
C LEU A 110 -4.54 2.86 -1.08
N ALA A 111 -4.66 1.81 -0.25
CA ALA A 111 -5.68 0.77 -0.38
C ALA A 111 -6.97 1.03 0.44
N ALA A 112 -7.07 2.19 1.11
CA ALA A 112 -8.25 2.55 1.89
C ALA A 112 -9.45 2.83 0.96
N ALA A 113 -10.59 2.22 1.25
CA ALA A 113 -11.86 2.56 0.61
C ALA A 113 -12.44 3.82 1.26
N VAL A 114 -12.03 4.98 0.75
CA VAL A 114 -12.47 6.30 1.23
C VAL A 114 -13.75 6.69 0.49
N SER A 115 -14.71 7.27 1.21
CA SER A 115 -15.95 7.77 0.60
C SER A 115 -15.67 8.92 -0.37
N ASP A 116 -16.15 8.82 -1.61
CA ASP A 116 -16.13 9.91 -2.59
C ASP A 116 -17.05 11.09 -2.18
N PHE A 117 -17.95 10.84 -1.23
CA PHE A 117 -18.88 11.83 -0.70
C PHE A 117 -18.61 12.04 0.80
N TYR A 118 -18.24 13.27 1.14
CA TYR A 118 -18.23 13.76 2.51
C TYR A 118 -19.21 14.90 2.60
N VAL A 119 -19.94 14.99 3.70
CA VAL A 119 -20.90 16.06 3.94
C VAL A 119 -20.26 17.09 4.88
N PRO A 120 -19.77 18.21 4.34
CA PRO A 120 -19.82 19.48 5.04
C PRO A 120 -20.68 20.45 4.23
N TRP A 121 -21.36 21.37 4.92
CA TRP A 121 -22.36 22.30 4.38
C TRP A 121 -21.90 23.25 3.25
N SER A 122 -20.70 23.09 2.67
CA SER A 122 -20.21 23.96 1.58
C SER A 122 -19.01 23.48 0.72
N GLN A 123 -18.29 22.38 1.00
CA GLN A 123 -17.07 22.05 0.22
C GLN A 123 -16.87 20.54 -0.06
N LEU A 124 -16.55 20.22 -1.32
CA LEU A 124 -16.13 18.89 -1.78
C LEU A 124 -14.87 18.42 -1.02
N VAL A 125 -14.70 17.11 -0.85
CA VAL A 125 -13.42 16.53 -0.37
C VAL A 125 -12.30 17.07 -1.27
N PRO A 126 -11.23 17.67 -0.71
CA PRO A 126 -10.09 18.13 -1.50
C PRO A 126 -9.57 17.01 -2.41
N LYS A 127 -8.98 17.34 -3.57
CA LYS A 127 -8.40 16.34 -4.49
C LYS A 127 -7.11 15.75 -3.89
N MET A 128 -7.26 14.94 -2.84
CA MET A 128 -6.19 14.49 -1.94
C MET A 128 -5.02 13.85 -2.66
N LEU A 129 -5.30 12.96 -3.61
CA LEU A 129 -4.25 12.26 -4.36
C LEU A 129 -3.39 13.22 -5.18
N GLN A 130 -4.02 14.27 -5.72
CA GLN A 130 -3.33 15.32 -6.44
C GLN A 130 -2.48 16.15 -5.49
N SER A 131 -3.03 16.60 -4.35
CA SER A 131 -2.25 17.33 -3.34
C SER A 131 -1.09 16.50 -2.76
N LEU A 132 -1.28 15.19 -2.57
CA LEU A 132 -0.20 14.29 -2.16
C LEU A 132 0.93 14.26 -3.20
N ARG A 133 0.59 14.17 -4.49
CA ARG A 133 1.56 14.10 -5.59
C ARG A 133 2.27 15.42 -5.90
N HIS A 134 1.65 16.56 -5.63
CA HIS A 134 2.20 17.86 -6.04
C HIS A 134 2.70 18.71 -4.87
N GLU A 135 2.10 18.57 -3.68
CA GLU A 135 2.35 19.47 -2.55
C GLU A 135 2.98 18.73 -1.38
N TRP A 136 2.42 17.59 -0.96
CA TRP A 136 2.82 16.97 0.30
C TRP A 136 4.03 16.06 0.15
N ALA A 137 4.09 15.24 -0.90
CA ALA A 137 5.12 14.23 -1.11
C ALA A 137 5.48 14.03 -2.59
N PRO A 138 5.97 15.08 -3.30
CA PRO A 138 6.10 15.06 -4.76
C PRO A 138 7.14 14.08 -5.31
N ARG A 139 8.12 13.71 -4.49
CA ARG A 139 9.19 12.77 -4.86
C ARG A 139 8.91 11.33 -4.43
N CYS A 140 7.82 11.08 -3.72
CA CYS A 140 7.46 9.74 -3.25
C CYS A 140 6.65 9.00 -4.32
N MET A 141 6.80 7.69 -4.35
CA MET A 141 5.97 6.84 -5.19
C MET A 141 4.56 6.77 -4.60
N VAL A 142 3.54 6.76 -5.46
CA VAL A 142 2.14 6.70 -5.04
C VAL A 142 1.44 5.64 -5.88
N VAL A 143 0.91 4.64 -5.20
CA VAL A 143 0.12 3.54 -5.73
C VAL A 143 -1.29 3.66 -5.18
N SER A 144 -2.29 3.69 -6.06
CA SER A 144 -3.69 3.77 -5.66
C SER A 144 -4.45 2.51 -6.03
N PHE A 145 -5.63 2.32 -5.43
CA PHE A 145 -6.47 1.15 -5.67
C PHE A 145 -7.76 1.50 -6.40
N LYS A 146 -8.17 0.62 -7.31
CA LYS A 146 -9.51 0.60 -7.89
C LYS A 146 -10.13 -0.78 -7.81
N LEU A 147 -11.36 -0.79 -7.32
CA LEU A 147 -12.20 -1.98 -7.22
C LEU A 147 -13.46 -1.71 -8.02
N GLU A 148 -13.72 -2.55 -9.01
CA GLU A 148 -14.92 -2.46 -9.86
C GLU A 148 -15.66 -3.79 -9.87
N THR A 149 -16.91 -3.76 -10.33
CA THR A 149 -17.72 -4.97 -10.53
C THR A 149 -17.74 -5.44 -11.98
N ASP A 150 -17.42 -4.55 -12.91
CA ASP A 150 -17.49 -4.78 -14.35
C ASP A 150 -16.09 -4.65 -14.99
N GLU A 151 -15.71 -5.67 -15.76
CA GLU A 151 -14.42 -5.77 -16.44
C GLU A 151 -14.27 -4.75 -17.56
N SER A 152 -15.36 -4.41 -18.25
CA SER A 152 -15.35 -3.50 -19.40
C SER A 152 -14.91 -2.08 -19.03
N ILE A 153 -15.14 -1.67 -17.77
CA ILE A 153 -14.81 -0.33 -17.27
C ILE A 153 -13.55 -0.30 -16.40
N LEU A 154 -13.06 -1.45 -15.92
CA LEU A 154 -11.98 -1.51 -14.93
C LEU A 154 -10.71 -0.82 -15.44
N VAL A 155 -10.24 -1.22 -16.62
CA VAL A 155 -9.01 -0.66 -17.22
C VAL A 155 -9.21 0.81 -17.57
N GLN A 156 -10.36 1.18 -18.12
CA GLN A 156 -10.67 2.57 -18.48
C GLN A 156 -10.66 3.48 -17.25
N LYS A 157 -11.30 3.07 -16.15
CA LYS A 157 -11.33 3.85 -14.91
C LYS A 157 -9.98 3.92 -14.23
N ALA A 158 -9.20 2.83 -14.26
CA ALA A 158 -7.84 2.82 -13.74
C ALA A 158 -6.92 3.74 -14.54
N ALA A 159 -6.97 3.70 -15.88
CA ALA A 159 -6.26 4.64 -16.73
C ALA A 159 -6.69 6.10 -16.47
N GLY A 160 -7.99 6.36 -16.35
CA GLY A 160 -8.50 7.68 -15.98
C GLY A 160 -8.01 8.15 -14.60
N ALA A 161 -7.79 7.25 -13.64
CA ALA A 161 -7.23 7.58 -12.34
C ALA A 161 -5.73 7.93 -12.41
N LEU A 162 -4.96 7.26 -13.29
CA LEU A 162 -3.56 7.63 -13.56
C LEU A 162 -3.49 9.10 -14.01
N ASP A 163 -4.33 9.51 -14.95
CA ASP A 163 -4.30 10.86 -15.52
C ASP A 163 -4.89 11.91 -14.60
N LYS A 164 -5.99 11.59 -13.91
CA LYS A 164 -6.66 12.53 -13.02
C LYS A 164 -5.82 12.87 -11.79
N TYR A 165 -5.08 11.90 -11.26
CA TYR A 165 -4.39 12.04 -9.97
C TYR A 165 -2.86 12.02 -10.11
N HIS A 166 -2.34 11.77 -11.30
CA HIS A 166 -0.90 11.65 -11.56
C HIS A 166 -0.20 10.62 -10.65
N VAL A 167 -0.91 9.56 -10.26
CA VAL A 167 -0.32 8.43 -9.54
C VAL A 167 0.57 7.61 -10.48
N HIS A 168 1.53 6.89 -9.92
CA HIS A 168 2.53 6.13 -10.68
C HIS A 168 2.00 4.75 -11.07
N ALA A 169 1.16 4.16 -10.22
CA ALA A 169 0.46 2.93 -10.53
C ALA A 169 -0.94 2.90 -9.91
N VAL A 170 -1.82 2.14 -10.57
CA VAL A 170 -3.15 1.79 -10.09
C VAL A 170 -3.26 0.28 -10.02
N VAL A 171 -3.51 -0.23 -8.82
CA VAL A 171 -3.86 -1.63 -8.61
C VAL A 171 -5.36 -1.78 -8.76
N ALA A 172 -5.78 -2.55 -9.75
CA ALA A 172 -7.14 -2.63 -10.24
C ALA A 172 -7.66 -4.08 -10.14
N ASN A 173 -8.75 -4.27 -9.41
CA ASN A 173 -9.34 -5.58 -9.15
C ASN A 173 -10.83 -5.60 -9.48
N LEU A 174 -11.33 -6.77 -9.88
CA LEU A 174 -12.77 -7.04 -9.89
C LEU A 174 -13.21 -7.59 -8.54
N LEU A 175 -14.37 -7.15 -8.04
CA LEU A 175 -14.90 -7.53 -6.73
C LEU A 175 -14.95 -9.04 -6.51
N HIS A 176 -15.34 -9.80 -7.54
CA HIS A 176 -15.55 -11.24 -7.47
C HIS A 176 -14.26 -12.06 -7.64
N THR A 177 -13.22 -11.53 -8.29
CA THR A 177 -11.92 -12.20 -8.47
C THR A 177 -10.77 -11.55 -7.69
N ARG A 178 -11.04 -10.57 -6.82
CA ARG A 178 -10.01 -9.78 -6.13
C ARG A 178 -8.98 -10.58 -5.32
N LYS A 179 -9.30 -11.84 -4.97
CA LYS A 179 -8.40 -12.75 -4.23
C LYS A 179 -7.53 -13.61 -5.15
N ASP A 180 -7.87 -13.67 -6.44
CA ASP A 180 -7.29 -14.59 -7.41
C ASP A 180 -6.58 -13.86 -8.55
N ARG A 181 -7.01 -12.64 -8.86
CA ARG A 181 -6.54 -11.85 -9.99
C ARG A 181 -6.52 -10.37 -9.65
N VAL A 182 -5.40 -9.72 -9.97
CA VAL A 182 -5.15 -8.29 -9.80
C VAL A 182 -4.50 -7.77 -11.09
N LEU A 183 -4.86 -6.56 -11.53
CA LEU A 183 -4.16 -5.84 -12.59
C LEU A 183 -3.35 -4.69 -11.99
N VAL A 184 -2.09 -4.56 -12.36
CA VAL A 184 -1.26 -3.40 -12.04
C VAL A 184 -1.13 -2.57 -13.30
N ILE A 185 -1.66 -1.35 -13.27
CA ILE A 185 -1.76 -0.47 -14.43
C ILE A 185 -0.88 0.76 -14.20
N GLN A 186 -0.03 1.08 -15.17
CA GLN A 186 0.95 2.18 -15.09
C GLN A 186 1.16 2.86 -16.44
N ARG A 187 1.89 3.97 -16.46
CA ARG A 187 2.31 4.58 -17.73
C ARG A 187 3.45 3.80 -18.36
N PRO A 188 3.50 3.70 -19.70
CA PRO A 188 4.62 3.09 -20.40
C PRO A 188 5.93 3.81 -20.04
N GLY A 189 6.96 3.04 -19.67
CA GLY A 189 8.28 3.57 -19.31
C GLY A 189 8.48 3.88 -17.83
N GLU A 190 7.43 3.85 -17.00
CA GLU A 190 7.59 4.01 -15.54
C GLU A 190 8.09 2.72 -14.84
N GLY A 191 8.04 1.55 -15.50
CA GLY A 191 8.39 0.26 -14.86
C GLY A 191 9.15 -0.76 -15.72
N THR A 192 9.73 -0.37 -16.86
CA THR A 192 10.58 -1.29 -17.65
C THR A 192 12.05 -1.09 -17.32
N ALA A 193 12.61 -2.04 -16.56
CA ALA A 193 14.06 -2.21 -16.49
C ALA A 193 14.56 -2.55 -17.90
N ALA A 194 15.33 -1.65 -18.50
CA ALA A 194 16.06 -1.93 -19.72
C ALA A 194 17.13 -3.01 -19.44
N GLY A 195 16.87 -4.25 -19.86
CA GLY A 195 17.89 -5.28 -20.07
C GLY A 195 18.00 -6.39 -19.02
N ALA A 196 17.33 -7.52 -19.26
CA ALA A 196 17.83 -8.84 -18.90
C ALA A 196 17.31 -9.87 -19.93
N ALA A 197 18.20 -10.27 -20.83
CA ALA A 197 17.98 -11.39 -21.73
C ALA A 197 18.07 -12.71 -20.95
N GLY A 198 17.15 -13.65 -21.23
CA GLY A 198 17.30 -15.07 -20.94
C GLY A 198 16.24 -15.67 -20.01
N GLY A 199 15.19 -16.26 -20.59
CA GLY A 199 14.23 -17.09 -19.86
C GLY A 199 12.94 -17.31 -20.64
N SER A 200 12.91 -18.35 -21.47
CA SER A 200 11.74 -18.79 -22.24
C SER A 200 10.59 -19.22 -21.32
N GLY A 201 9.44 -18.55 -21.44
CA GLY A 201 8.20 -18.94 -20.75
C GLY A 201 7.00 -18.09 -21.17
N ALA A 202 6.25 -18.59 -22.15
CA ALA A 202 4.88 -18.25 -22.53
C ALA A 202 4.44 -16.77 -22.46
N ALA A 203 4.55 -16.09 -23.60
CA ALA A 203 3.90 -14.81 -23.86
C ALA A 203 2.37 -14.98 -23.91
N ALA A 204 1.66 -14.34 -22.98
CA ALA A 204 0.27 -13.92 -23.16
C ALA A 204 0.30 -12.44 -23.56
N GLY A 205 -0.09 -12.18 -24.81
CA GLY A 205 0.02 -10.87 -25.46
C GLY A 205 -0.83 -9.79 -24.81
N SER A 206 -0.22 -8.63 -24.57
CA SER A 206 -0.90 -7.40 -24.20
C SER A 206 -1.62 -6.80 -25.42
N SER A 207 -2.94 -6.70 -25.34
CA SER A 207 -3.73 -5.92 -26.29
C SER A 207 -3.66 -4.45 -25.88
N SER A 208 -2.87 -3.69 -26.63
CA SER A 208 -2.65 -2.26 -26.46
C SER A 208 -3.70 -1.47 -27.25
N SER A 209 -4.71 -0.94 -26.57
CA SER A 209 -5.64 0.06 -27.14
C SER A 209 -5.77 1.34 -26.31
N SER A 210 -5.13 1.45 -25.13
CA SER A 210 -5.35 2.58 -24.20
C SER A 210 -4.09 3.33 -23.73
N GLY A 211 -2.93 3.17 -24.38
CA GLY A 211 -1.72 3.95 -24.03
C GLY A 211 -1.17 3.73 -22.61
N VAL A 212 -1.63 2.68 -21.92
CA VAL A 212 -1.21 2.27 -20.58
C VAL A 212 -0.60 0.88 -20.63
N GLU A 213 0.35 0.61 -19.74
CA GLU A 213 0.89 -0.72 -19.51
C GLU A 213 0.03 -1.44 -18.47
N VAL A 214 -0.42 -2.64 -18.80
CA VAL A 214 -1.25 -3.48 -17.93
C VAL A 214 -0.49 -4.76 -17.62
N LEU A 215 -0.22 -4.99 -16.35
CA LEU A 215 0.49 -6.14 -15.83
C LEU A 215 -0.47 -6.98 -15.01
N GLU A 216 -0.71 -8.22 -15.43
CA GLU A 216 -1.59 -9.14 -14.73
C GLU A 216 -0.82 -9.91 -13.64
N VAL A 217 -1.43 -10.01 -12.45
CA VAL A 217 -0.92 -10.78 -11.31
C VAL A 217 -1.98 -11.81 -10.93
N LEU A 218 -1.58 -13.08 -10.86
CA LEU A 218 -2.47 -14.22 -10.63
C LEU A 218 -2.01 -15.01 -9.41
N ARG A 219 -2.92 -15.29 -8.48
CA ARG A 219 -2.60 -16.08 -7.30
C ARG A 219 -2.10 -17.49 -7.69
N PRO A 220 -0.92 -17.94 -7.22
CA PRO A 220 -0.48 -19.33 -7.35
C PRO A 220 -1.47 -20.29 -6.69
N LEU A 221 -1.57 -21.51 -7.21
CA LEU A 221 -2.39 -22.54 -6.57
C LEU A 221 -1.85 -22.97 -5.20
N GLN A 222 -0.55 -22.77 -4.96
CA GLN A 222 0.16 -23.18 -3.76
C GLN A 222 0.10 -22.12 -2.65
N GLU A 223 -0.24 -20.87 -2.98
CA GLU A 223 -0.26 -19.76 -2.03
C GLU A 223 -1.71 -19.43 -1.62
N PRO A 224 -1.98 -19.21 -0.32
CA PRO A 224 -3.33 -18.90 0.13
C PRO A 224 -3.82 -17.52 -0.31
N HIS A 225 -2.88 -16.59 -0.56
CA HIS A 225 -3.10 -15.16 -0.70
C HIS A 225 -2.38 -14.62 -1.95
N ILE A 226 -2.97 -13.64 -2.63
CA ILE A 226 -2.38 -12.99 -3.83
C ILE A 226 -1.37 -11.91 -3.45
N GLU A 227 -1.45 -11.45 -2.20
CA GLU A 227 -0.75 -10.31 -1.66
C GLU A 227 0.77 -10.45 -1.77
N LYS A 228 1.32 -11.67 -1.59
CA LYS A 228 2.76 -11.93 -1.77
C LYS A 228 3.25 -11.54 -3.17
N GLN A 229 2.61 -12.06 -4.21
CA GLN A 229 2.98 -11.70 -5.59
C GLN A 229 2.73 -10.23 -5.90
N LEU A 230 1.66 -9.66 -5.37
CA LEU A 230 1.37 -8.26 -5.55
C LEU A 230 2.46 -7.39 -4.92
N VAL A 231 2.91 -7.73 -3.70
CA VAL A 231 3.98 -7.04 -2.99
C VAL A 231 5.29 -7.17 -3.76
N GLU A 232 5.69 -8.38 -4.18
CA GLU A 232 6.87 -8.60 -5.02
C GLU A 232 6.86 -7.69 -6.27
N ARG A 233 5.69 -7.59 -6.94
CA ARG A 233 5.52 -6.74 -8.11
C ARG A 233 5.64 -5.25 -7.77
N ILE A 234 5.02 -4.78 -6.68
CA ILE A 234 5.11 -3.38 -6.25
C ILE A 234 6.53 -3.02 -5.80
N VAL A 235 7.25 -3.94 -5.15
CA VAL A 235 8.65 -3.76 -4.76
C VAL A 235 9.54 -3.65 -6.00
N ALA A 236 9.35 -4.52 -7.00
CA ALA A 236 10.08 -4.42 -8.27
C ALA A 236 9.80 -3.09 -8.99
N LEU A 237 8.54 -2.64 -8.97
CA LEU A 237 8.15 -1.34 -9.52
C LEU A 237 8.82 -0.19 -8.76
N HIS A 238 8.86 -0.24 -7.44
CA HIS A 238 9.51 0.76 -6.59
C HIS A 238 11.02 0.80 -6.81
N ALA A 239 11.67 -0.36 -6.98
CA ALA A 239 13.09 -0.43 -7.33
C ALA A 239 13.38 0.26 -8.67
N CYS A 240 12.50 0.08 -9.67
CA CYS A 240 12.60 0.81 -10.94
C CYS A 240 12.42 2.32 -10.74
N PHE A 241 11.44 2.73 -9.94
CA PHE A 241 11.17 4.13 -9.62
C PHE A 241 12.36 4.82 -8.93
N GLN A 242 13.04 4.14 -8.01
CA GLN A 242 14.26 4.65 -7.36
C GLN A 242 15.43 4.86 -8.34
N GLN A 243 15.49 4.07 -9.42
CA GLN A 243 16.55 4.15 -10.42
C GLN A 243 16.35 5.28 -11.42
N GLN A 244 15.16 5.87 -11.50
CA GLN A 244 14.85 6.97 -12.43
C GLN A 244 15.57 8.30 -12.10
N LYS A 245 16.59 8.30 -11.21
CA LYS A 245 17.62 9.33 -10.92
C LYS A 245 17.12 10.78 -10.91
N GLN A 246 17.07 11.44 -9.76
CA GLN A 246 18.13 12.39 -9.32
C GLN A 246 18.72 13.27 -10.44
N GLY A 247 17.85 13.87 -11.27
CA GLY A 247 18.18 14.76 -12.37
C GLY A 247 17.51 16.13 -12.24
N GLN A 248 17.37 16.63 -11.00
CA GLN A 248 17.11 18.03 -10.70
C GLN A 248 18.07 18.49 -9.61
#